data_AF-A0A821XTF0-F1
#
_entry.id   AF-A0A821XTF0-F1
#
_cell.length_a   1.000
_cell.length_b   1.000
_cell.length_c   1.000
_cell.angle_alpha   90.00
_cell.angle_beta   90.00
_cell.angle_gamma   90.00
#
_symmetry.space_group_name_H-M   'P 1'
#
loop_
_entity.id
_entity.type
_entity.pdbx_description
1 polymer ?
#
loop_
_entity_poly.entity_id
_entity_poly.type
_entity_poly.pdbx_seq_one_letter_code
_entity_poly.pdbx_strand_id
1 'polypeptide(L)' 'HLSKIKICQIPGIAEICKILNNAFNNHIPAVDLDNDKFGTEPTLRGSSWRGKDCNDFSSQVYPGAQSVDGDSVIDHNCNG' A
#
# COMPACT_ATOMS: atom_id res chain seq x y z
N HIS A 1 -0.36 -16.13 -9.52
CA HIS A 1 -1.18 -17.27 -10.01
C HIS A 1 -2.59 -16.85 -10.46
N LEU A 2 -2.99 -15.56 -10.38
CA LEU A 2 -4.27 -15.04 -10.92
C LEU A 2 -4.17 -14.49 -12.35
N SER A 3 -2.98 -14.07 -12.81
CA SER A 3 -2.75 -13.53 -14.16
C SER A 3 -3.04 -14.50 -15.32
N LYS A 4 -3.26 -15.79 -15.01
CA LYS A 4 -3.59 -16.83 -15.98
C LYS A 4 -5.10 -17.07 -16.13
N ILE A 5 -5.94 -16.43 -15.31
CA ILE A 5 -7.40 -16.57 -15.38
C ILE A 5 -7.92 -15.64 -16.47
N LYS A 6 -8.71 -16.17 -17.41
CA LYS A 6 -9.26 -15.42 -18.55
C LYS A 6 -10.02 -14.14 -18.13
N ILE A 7 -10.68 -14.18 -16.97
CA ILE A 7 -11.40 -13.01 -16.45
C ILE A 7 -10.48 -11.82 -16.16
N CYS A 8 -9.21 -12.07 -15.78
CA CYS A 8 -8.23 -11.03 -15.49
C CYS A 8 -7.69 -10.35 -16.77
N GLN A 9 -8.15 -10.75 -17.96
CA GLN A 9 -7.83 -10.09 -19.22
C GLN A 9 -8.89 -9.06 -19.63
N ILE A 10 -10.04 -9.02 -18.93
CA ILE A 10 -11.11 -8.07 -19.20
C ILE A 10 -10.74 -6.71 -18.57
N PRO A 11 -10.75 -5.60 -19.35
CA PRO A 11 -10.56 -4.26 -18.79
C PRO A 11 -11.54 -3.97 -17.66
N GLY A 12 -11.10 -3.35 -16.57
CA GLY A 12 -11.86 -3.17 -15.33
C GLY A 12 -11.70 -4.33 -14.35
N ILE A 13 -11.72 -5.59 -14.83
CA ILE A 13 -11.46 -6.77 -13.97
C ILE A 13 -9.94 -6.98 -13.79
N ALA A 14 -9.14 -6.64 -14.80
CA ALA A 14 -7.69 -6.73 -14.73
C ALA A 14 -7.13 -5.96 -13.53
N GLU A 15 -7.69 -4.79 -13.24
CA GLU A 15 -7.35 -3.93 -12.10
C GLU A 15 -7.70 -4.63 -10.77
N ILE A 16 -8.89 -5.23 -10.67
CA ILE A 16 -9.30 -6.01 -9.49
C ILE A 16 -8.35 -7.20 -9.29
N CYS A 17 -7.97 -7.91 -10.36
CA CYS A 17 -7.01 -8.99 -10.27
C CYS A 17 -5.62 -8.53 -9.82
N LYS A 18 -5.19 -7.30 -10.16
CA LYS A 18 -3.95 -6.72 -9.65
C LYS A 18 -4.02 -6.51 -8.15
N ILE A 19 -5.11 -5.92 -7.65
CA ILE A 19 -5.36 -5.70 -6.22
C ILE A 19 -5.34 -7.04 -5.44
N LEU A 20 -6.00 -8.07 -5.97
CA LEU A 20 -6.01 -9.39 -5.35
C LEU A 20 -4.62 -10.06 -5.38
N ASN A 21 -3.86 -9.92 -6.47
CA ASN A 21 -2.49 -10.43 -6.52
C ASN A 21 -1.60 -9.75 -5.48
N ASN A 22 -1.74 -8.44 -5.28
CA ASN A 22 -0.98 -7.71 -4.28
C ASN A 22 -1.19 -8.29 -2.88
N ALA A 23 -2.45 -8.43 -2.45
CA ALA A 23 -2.78 -8.91 -1.11
C ALA A 23 -2.46 -10.40 -0.88
N PHE A 24 -2.79 -11.27 -1.85
CA PHE A 24 -2.77 -12.72 -1.63
C PHE A 24 -1.54 -13.44 -2.19
N ASN A 25 -0.84 -12.87 -3.17
CA ASN A 25 0.39 -13.47 -3.74
C ASN A 25 1.64 -12.68 -3.33
N ASN A 26 1.60 -11.35 -3.41
CA ASN A 26 2.77 -10.51 -3.14
C ASN A 26 2.88 -10.07 -1.67
N HIS A 27 1.82 -10.27 -0.88
CA HIS A 27 1.78 -9.96 0.56
C HIS A 27 2.06 -8.48 0.86
N ILE A 28 1.63 -7.60 -0.05
CA ILE A 28 1.65 -6.14 0.09
C ILE A 28 0.20 -5.60 0.10
N PRO A 29 -0.04 -4.37 0.58
CA PRO A 29 -1.39 -3.82 0.60
C PRO A 29 -2.07 -3.89 -0.77
N ALA A 30 -3.37 -4.19 -0.75
CA ALA A 30 -4.21 -4.18 -1.94
C ALA A 30 -4.18 -2.82 -2.66
N VAL A 31 -4.19 -1.75 -1.87
CA VAL A 31 -4.05 -0.35 -2.29
C VAL A 31 -2.80 0.18 -1.63
N ASP A 32 -1.84 0.56 -2.47
CA ASP A 32 -0.52 1.12 -2.15
C ASP A 32 -0.14 1.94 -3.39
N LEU A 33 -0.32 3.25 -3.31
CA LEU A 33 -0.26 4.14 -4.47
C LEU A 33 1.16 4.66 -4.74
N ASP A 34 2.00 4.75 -3.72
CA ASP A 34 3.40 5.20 -3.84
C ASP A 34 4.43 4.06 -3.80
N ASN A 35 4.00 2.82 -3.54
CA ASN A 35 4.78 1.59 -3.50
C ASN A 35 5.77 1.48 -2.32
N ASP A 36 5.44 2.04 -1.16
CA ASP A 36 6.24 1.89 0.07
C ASP A 36 5.86 0.66 0.93
N LYS A 37 4.82 -0.08 0.52
CA LYS A 37 4.27 -1.29 1.18
C LYS A 37 3.46 -1.02 2.44
N PHE A 38 3.14 0.24 2.70
CA PHE A 38 2.15 0.67 3.65
C PHE A 38 0.91 1.11 2.88
N GLY A 39 -0.20 1.27 3.60
CA GLY A 39 -1.46 1.61 2.99
C GLY A 39 -2.43 2.14 4.02
N THR A 40 -3.37 2.93 3.54
CA THR A 40 -4.36 3.62 4.38
C THR A 40 -5.49 2.69 4.82
N GLU A 41 -5.93 1.78 3.94
CA GLU A 41 -7.02 0.84 4.17
C GLU A 41 -6.66 -0.25 5.19
N PRO A 42 -7.53 -0.63 6.15
CA PRO A 42 -7.20 -1.61 7.18
C PRO A 42 -7.13 -3.06 6.67
N THR A 43 -7.96 -3.39 5.68
CA THR A 43 -8.11 -4.77 5.19
C THR A 43 -7.06 -5.12 4.14
N LEU A 44 -7.10 -6.38 3.64
CA LEU A 44 -6.33 -6.82 2.47
C LEU A 44 -4.84 -6.42 2.49
N ARG A 45 -4.16 -6.74 3.60
CA ARG A 45 -2.73 -6.45 3.87
C ARG A 45 -2.37 -4.97 4.11
N GLY A 46 -3.33 -4.07 4.27
CA GLY A 46 -3.07 -2.68 4.66
C GLY A 46 -2.88 -2.50 6.17
N SER A 47 -3.45 -1.45 6.75
CA SER A 47 -3.11 -0.94 8.09
C SER A 47 -3.50 -1.82 9.30
N SER A 48 -4.27 -2.90 9.13
CA SER A 48 -4.41 -3.90 10.20
C SER A 48 -3.22 -4.87 10.27
N TRP A 49 -2.33 -4.86 9.28
CA TRP A 49 -1.17 -5.76 9.18
C TRP A 49 0.16 -5.04 9.47
N ARG A 50 0.20 -3.72 9.31
CA ARG A 50 1.36 -2.83 9.47
C ARG A 50 0.90 -1.51 10.09
N GLY A 51 1.81 -0.58 10.34
CA GLY A 51 1.40 0.80 10.66
C GLY A 51 0.52 1.38 9.54
N LYS A 52 -0.40 2.27 9.90
CA LYS A 52 -1.21 3.00 8.92
C LYS A 52 -0.35 4.04 8.23
N ASP A 53 -0.39 4.05 6.92
CA ASP A 53 0.25 5.11 6.15
C ASP A 53 -0.49 6.45 6.32
N CYS A 54 0.27 7.50 6.57
CA CYS A 54 -0.21 8.86 6.73
C CYS A 54 -0.19 9.66 5.41
N ASN A 55 0.55 9.21 4.38
CA ASN A 55 0.58 9.82 3.06
C ASN A 55 0.89 8.84 1.93
N ASP A 56 -0.17 8.18 1.43
CA ASP A 56 -0.20 7.20 0.32
C ASP A 56 0.13 7.84 -1.07
N PHE A 57 0.79 8.99 -1.10
CA PHE A 57 1.26 9.64 -2.32
C PHE A 57 2.76 9.93 -2.27
N SER A 58 3.45 9.48 -1.22
CA SER A 58 4.85 9.78 -0.99
C SER A 58 5.54 8.61 -0.28
N SER A 59 6.27 7.81 -1.05
CA SER A 59 7.01 6.65 -0.54
C SER A 59 8.19 6.98 0.41
N GLN A 60 8.39 8.25 0.73
CA GLN A 60 9.29 8.71 1.79
C GLN A 60 8.59 8.92 3.14
N VAL A 61 7.26 8.84 3.18
CA VAL A 61 6.44 9.12 4.35
C VAL A 61 5.70 7.83 4.72
N TYR A 62 6.20 7.11 5.71
CA TYR A 62 5.61 5.83 6.13
C TYR A 62 6.00 5.45 7.57
N PRO A 63 5.21 4.57 8.22
CA PRO A 63 5.50 4.07 9.55
C PRO A 63 6.95 3.60 9.75
N GLY A 64 7.69 4.31 10.60
CA GLY A 64 9.08 3.98 10.94
C GLY A 64 10.14 4.49 9.97
N ALA A 65 9.80 5.37 9.03
CA ALA A 65 10.79 6.09 8.23
C ALA A 65 11.70 6.97 9.10
N GLN A 66 12.82 7.42 8.54
CA GLN A 66 13.68 8.39 9.22
C GLN A 66 13.05 9.78 9.14
N SER A 67 12.91 10.45 10.28
CA SER A 67 12.48 11.85 10.33
C SER A 67 13.45 12.76 9.59
N VAL A 68 12.90 13.71 8.82
CA VAL A 68 13.66 14.78 8.17
C VAL A 68 13.39 16.09 8.91
N ASP A 69 14.46 16.81 9.27
CA ASP A 69 14.38 18.08 10.01
C ASP A 69 13.45 18.01 11.25
N GLY A 70 13.51 16.88 11.95
CA GLY A 70 12.72 16.63 13.16
C GLY A 70 11.22 16.60 12.94
N ASP A 71 10.75 16.28 11.74
CA ASP A 71 9.33 16.26 11.35
C ASP A 71 8.63 17.61 11.56
N SER A 72 9.37 18.71 11.36
CA SER A 72 8.90 20.08 11.62
C SER A 72 7.74 20.55 10.74
N VAL A 73 7.55 19.94 9.57
CA VAL A 73 6.48 20.31 8.60
C VAL A 73 5.66 19.09 8.17
N ILE A 74 6.30 17.94 8.03
CA ILE A 74 5.69 16.68 7.60
C ILE A 74 6.10 15.62 8.63
N ASP A 75 5.14 14.85 9.12
CA ASP A 75 5.41 13.62 9.86
C ASP A 75 5.86 12.54 8.87
N HIS A 76 7.18 12.32 8.76
CA HIS A 76 7.72 11.34 7.81
C HIS A 76 7.52 9.91 8.27
N ASN A 77 7.38 9.68 9.57
CA ASN A 77 7.42 8.34 10.14
C ASN A 77 6.06 7.86 10.68
N CYS A 78 5.00 8.66 10.44
CA CYS A 78 3.61 8.41 10.78
C CYS A 78 3.40 8.05 12.26
N ASN A 79 4.02 8.81 13.18
CA ASN A 79 4.00 8.51 14.61
C ASN A 79 3.09 9.42 15.47
N GLY A 80 2.40 10.42 14.92
CA GLY A 80 1.31 11.13 15.62
C GLY A 80 1.22 12.63 15.39
#